data_AF-A0A6C0KW42-F1
#
_entry.id   AF-A0A6C0KW42-F1
#
_cell.length_a   1.000
_cell.length_b   1.000
_cell.length_c   1.000
_cell.angle_alpha   90.00
_cell.angle_beta   90.00
_cell.angle_gamma   90.00
#
_symmetry.space_group_name_H-M   'P 1'
#
loop_
_entity.id
_entity.type
_entity.pdbx_description
1 polymer ?
#
loop_
_entity_poly.entity_id
_entity_poly.type
_entity_poly.pdbx_seq_one_letter_code
_entity_poly.pdbx_strand_id
1 'polypeptide(L)'
;MEDPLHSNCLTPINLIMTRMCCFYCNGPQDNIICVGDRMGLKTCTHHSGWANRDCNAWLAKEQVVRLSDARRHPGLKPFVEEADKGFSVRRTSGVIESGWTLQTPIVFLYPPMVRYSAGEWHLPCRTTNDVEKMVPLSQFIDLGSEDMREFALTAKGILDAGIYSKDYADHMEYFQSGIDMVAELPEVSMAEFEGELLRVWLHPGPALTPVQAEASDGPSGAENCTP
;
A
#
# COMPACT_ATOMS: atom_id res chain seq x y z
N MET A 1 18.85 2.92 -27.33
CA MET A 1 18.62 1.78 -26.41
C MET A 1 18.34 2.44 -25.08
N GLU A 2 17.08 2.49 -24.70
CA GLU A 2 16.58 3.33 -23.60
C GLU A 2 16.93 2.70 -22.24
N ASP A 3 17.25 3.57 -21.30
CA ASP A 3 17.81 3.33 -19.97
C ASP A 3 16.73 2.85 -18.99
N PRO A 4 16.87 1.72 -18.27
CA PRO A 4 15.80 1.19 -17.42
C PRO A 4 15.70 1.85 -16.02
N LEU A 5 16.42 2.93 -15.73
CA LEU A 5 16.55 3.46 -14.36
C LEU A 5 15.61 4.62 -13.97
N HIS A 6 14.78 5.14 -14.87
CA HIS A 6 13.71 6.07 -14.50
C HIS A 6 12.41 5.33 -14.16
N SER A 7 12.22 4.96 -12.90
CA SER A 7 10.86 4.67 -12.40
C SER A 7 10.50 5.57 -11.22
N ASN A 8 10.07 6.80 -11.55
CA ASN A 8 8.71 7.36 -11.45
C ASN A 8 7.67 6.50 -10.68
N CYS A 9 8.04 5.89 -9.56
CA CYS A 9 7.16 4.93 -8.92
C CYS A 9 6.14 5.67 -8.07
N LEU A 10 4.98 5.93 -8.67
CA LEU A 10 3.77 6.32 -7.96
C LEU A 10 3.43 5.29 -6.88
N THR A 11 3.87 4.04 -7.00
CA THR A 11 3.55 2.93 -6.08
C THR A 11 4.55 2.85 -4.93
N PRO A 12 4.13 3.07 -3.68
CA PRO A 12 4.95 2.78 -2.51
C PRO A 12 5.34 1.30 -2.50
N ILE A 13 6.63 1.02 -2.48
CA ILE A 13 7.15 -0.34 -2.43
C ILE A 13 7.19 -0.79 -0.97
N ASN A 14 6.67 -1.98 -0.67
CA ASN A 14 6.73 -2.53 0.67
C ASN A 14 8.21 -2.79 1.06
N LEU A 15 8.78 -1.95 1.94
CA LEU A 15 10.21 -1.94 2.26
C LEU A 15 10.61 -2.94 3.37
N ILE A 16 9.81 -3.99 3.63
CA ILE A 16 10.03 -4.93 4.73
C ILE A 16 11.43 -5.57 4.69
N MET A 17 12.09 -5.63 3.53
CA MET A 17 13.45 -6.19 3.38
C MET A 17 14.56 -5.17 3.09
N THR A 18 14.33 -3.85 3.20
CA THR A 18 15.37 -2.85 2.92
C THR A 18 16.20 -2.49 4.15
N ARG A 19 17.38 -1.88 3.91
CA ARG A 19 18.19 -1.28 4.97
C ARG A 19 17.35 -0.33 5.84
N MET A 20 17.65 -0.27 7.14
CA MET A 20 17.00 0.65 8.09
C MET A 20 17.55 2.07 7.91
N CYS A 21 17.24 2.69 6.78
CA CYS A 21 17.61 4.05 6.43
C CYS A 21 16.38 4.84 5.95
N CYS A 22 16.51 6.15 5.87
CA CYS A 22 15.47 7.01 5.31
C CYS A 22 15.41 6.81 3.79
N PHE A 23 14.22 6.55 3.24
CA PHE A 23 14.00 6.38 1.80
C PHE A 23 14.50 7.57 0.97
N TYR A 24 14.41 8.80 1.51
CA TYR A 24 14.70 10.03 0.77
C TYR A 24 16.17 10.48 0.85
N CYS A 25 16.81 10.38 2.02
CA CYS A 25 18.18 10.87 2.21
C CYS A 25 19.20 9.78 2.50
N ASN A 26 18.78 8.52 2.59
CA ASN A 26 19.61 7.39 3.00
C ASN A 26 20.31 7.61 4.35
N GLY A 27 19.80 8.53 5.17
CA GLY A 27 20.37 8.87 6.47
C GLY A 27 20.33 7.69 7.44
N PRO A 28 21.24 7.68 8.43
CA PRO A 28 21.41 6.59 9.38
C PRO A 28 20.14 6.34 10.23
N GLN A 29 20.14 5.17 10.87
CA GLN A 29 19.00 4.49 11.52
C GLN A 29 18.28 5.28 12.63
N ASP A 30 18.90 6.34 13.17
CA ASP A 30 18.35 7.10 14.28
C ASP A 30 17.04 7.79 13.86
N ASN A 31 15.96 7.44 14.56
CA ASN A 31 14.61 7.98 14.34
C ASN A 31 13.97 7.62 12.99
N ILE A 32 14.33 6.47 12.40
CA ILE A 32 13.58 5.93 11.27
C ILE A 32 12.24 5.37 11.76
N ILE A 33 11.16 5.99 11.30
CA ILE A 33 9.79 5.55 11.57
C ILE A 33 9.31 4.78 10.34
N CYS A 34 8.97 3.51 10.52
CA CYS A 34 8.17 2.75 9.57
C CYS A 34 6.71 3.02 9.93
N VAL A 35 6.01 3.76 9.08
CA VAL A 35 4.62 4.13 9.36
C VAL A 35 3.76 3.14 8.59
N GLY A 36 3.11 2.22 9.30
CA GLY A 36 2.29 1.15 8.70
C GLY A 36 1.11 1.65 7.87
N ASP A 37 0.67 2.90 8.10
CA ASP A 37 -0.32 3.62 7.30
C ASP A 37 0.28 4.27 6.02
N ARG A 38 1.61 4.34 5.89
CA ARG A 38 2.36 4.86 4.73
C ARG A 38 2.93 3.76 3.84
N MET A 39 2.22 2.63 3.73
CA MET A 39 2.56 1.55 2.79
C MET A 39 3.99 1.00 2.96
N GLY A 40 4.55 1.08 4.18
CA GLY A 40 5.88 0.57 4.48
C GLY A 40 7.04 1.52 4.16
N LEU A 41 6.79 2.80 3.85
CA LEU A 41 7.86 3.79 3.68
C LEU A 41 8.60 4.07 5.00
N LYS A 42 9.93 3.96 4.96
CA LYS A 42 10.84 4.27 6.07
C LYS A 42 11.35 5.70 5.93
N THR A 43 11.09 6.56 6.92
CA THR A 43 11.51 7.97 6.86
C THR A 43 12.14 8.44 8.15
N CYS A 44 13.08 9.39 8.04
CA CYS A 44 13.49 10.22 9.16
C CYS A 44 12.45 11.33 9.42
N THR A 45 12.52 11.97 10.59
CA THR A 45 11.61 13.05 10.99
C THR A 45 11.52 14.18 9.96
N HIS A 46 12.66 14.57 9.35
CA HIS A 46 12.73 15.61 8.32
C HIS A 46 11.95 15.30 7.05
N HIS A 47 11.85 14.03 6.63
CA HIS A 47 11.21 13.63 5.37
C HIS A 47 9.84 12.96 5.59
N SER A 48 9.31 13.03 6.81
CA SER A 48 8.01 12.46 7.15
C SER A 48 6.85 13.10 6.36
N GLY A 49 6.94 14.40 6.09
CA GLY A 49 5.97 15.11 5.24
C GLY A 49 5.99 14.64 3.78
N TRP A 50 7.17 14.33 3.24
CA TRP A 50 7.30 13.85 1.86
C TRP A 50 6.69 12.46 1.70
N ALA A 51 6.92 11.54 2.66
CA ALA A 51 6.26 10.24 2.64
C ALA A 51 4.73 10.33 2.77
N ASN A 52 4.21 11.27 3.56
CA ASN A 52 2.77 11.50 3.63
C ASN A 52 2.22 11.93 2.25
N ARG A 53 2.84 12.95 1.64
CA ARG A 53 2.46 13.47 0.32
C ARG A 53 2.46 12.35 -0.72
N ASP A 54 3.58 11.63 -0.85
CA ASP A 54 3.73 10.61 -1.89
C ASP A 54 2.77 9.43 -1.68
N CYS A 55 2.54 9.03 -0.42
CA CYS A 55 1.55 7.99 -0.13
C CYS A 55 0.12 8.44 -0.42
N ASN A 56 -0.24 9.69 -0.11
CA ASN A 56 -1.55 10.25 -0.41
C ASN A 56 -1.73 10.44 -1.93
N ALA A 57 -0.69 10.85 -2.64
CA ALA A 57 -0.69 10.94 -4.09
C ALA A 57 -0.97 9.57 -4.73
N TRP A 58 -0.34 8.50 -4.23
CA TRP A 58 -0.65 7.14 -4.67
C TRP A 58 -2.11 6.76 -4.40
N LEU A 59 -2.61 7.01 -3.19
CA LEU A 59 -4.00 6.74 -2.84
C LEU A 59 -4.99 7.50 -3.75
N ALA A 60 -4.68 8.75 -4.09
CA ALA A 60 -5.46 9.54 -5.05
C ALA A 60 -5.51 8.86 -6.43
N LYS A 61 -4.33 8.44 -6.93
CA LYS A 61 -4.17 7.79 -8.22
C LYS A 61 -4.94 6.47 -8.29
N GLU A 62 -4.84 5.65 -7.26
CA GLU A 62 -5.52 4.35 -7.17
C GLU A 62 -7.00 4.47 -6.77
N GLN A 63 -7.49 5.69 -6.56
CA GLN A 63 -8.86 5.98 -6.09
C GLN A 63 -9.22 5.17 -4.84
N VAL A 64 -8.32 5.22 -3.86
CA VAL A 64 -8.45 4.56 -2.57
C VAL A 64 -8.43 5.61 -1.47
N VAL A 65 -9.27 5.43 -0.44
CA VAL A 65 -9.31 6.29 0.74
C VAL A 65 -9.15 5.45 1.99
N ARG A 66 -8.20 5.80 2.87
CA ARG A 66 -8.10 5.14 4.18
C ARG A 66 -9.34 5.48 4.99
N LEU A 67 -9.97 4.48 5.59
CA LEU A 67 -11.15 4.72 6.43
C LEU A 67 -10.81 5.60 7.65
N SER A 68 -9.57 5.53 8.15
CA SER A 68 -9.07 6.44 9.20
C SER A 68 -9.09 7.91 8.78
N ASP A 69 -8.83 8.19 7.51
CA ASP A 69 -8.80 9.55 6.99
C ASP A 69 -10.24 10.05 6.76
N ALA A 70 -11.13 9.17 6.28
CA ALA A 70 -12.56 9.45 6.18
C ALA A 70 -13.19 9.80 7.55
N ARG A 71 -12.80 9.11 8.63
CA ARG A 71 -13.22 9.41 10.01
C ARG A 71 -12.81 10.80 10.50
N ARG A 72 -11.69 11.33 9.98
CA ARG A 72 -11.14 12.63 10.38
C ARG A 72 -11.58 13.75 9.44
N HIS A 73 -11.96 13.45 8.21
CA HIS A 73 -12.35 14.43 7.22
C HIS A 73 -13.70 15.07 7.58
N PRO A 74 -13.79 16.41 7.73
CA PRO A 74 -14.99 17.08 8.24
C PRO A 74 -16.28 16.75 7.49
N GLY A 75 -16.21 16.61 6.16
CA GLY A 75 -17.38 16.28 5.34
C GLY A 75 -17.68 14.79 5.19
N LEU A 76 -16.74 13.89 5.51
CA LEU A 76 -16.97 12.44 5.45
C LEU A 76 -17.33 11.86 6.83
N LYS A 77 -16.89 12.52 7.89
CA LYS A 77 -17.10 12.10 9.28
C LYS A 77 -18.57 11.83 9.62
N PRO A 78 -19.55 12.69 9.29
CA PRO A 78 -20.96 12.43 9.61
C PRO A 78 -21.48 11.12 9.00
N PHE A 79 -21.12 10.85 7.75
CA PHE A 79 -21.47 9.59 7.08
C PHE A 79 -20.86 8.38 7.78
N VAL A 80 -19.57 8.46 8.12
CA VAL A 80 -18.87 7.36 8.78
C VAL A 80 -19.44 7.09 10.18
N GLU A 81 -19.72 8.13 10.96
CA GLU A 81 -20.32 8.02 12.29
C GLU A 81 -21.73 7.44 12.23
N GLU A 82 -22.52 7.79 11.22
CA GLU A 82 -23.84 7.19 11.01
C GLU A 82 -23.72 5.71 10.62
N ALA A 83 -22.79 5.37 9.72
CA ALA A 83 -22.56 3.99 9.29
C ALA A 83 -22.03 3.09 10.42
N ASP A 84 -21.32 3.64 11.41
CA ASP A 84 -20.88 2.88 12.59
C ASP A 84 -22.04 2.48 13.52
N LYS A 85 -23.18 3.19 13.48
CA LYS A 85 -24.37 2.82 14.29
C LYS A 85 -25.02 1.53 13.79
N GLY A 86 -24.71 1.13 12.57
CA GLY A 86 -25.23 -0.06 11.92
C GLY A 86 -26.15 0.27 10.75
N PHE A 87 -26.13 -0.57 9.72
CA PHE A 87 -26.96 -0.41 8.52
C PHE A 87 -27.39 -1.77 7.94
N SER A 88 -28.26 -1.69 6.94
CA SER A 88 -28.75 -2.84 6.19
C SER A 88 -28.03 -2.96 4.86
N VAL A 89 -27.72 -4.18 4.45
CA VAL A 89 -27.04 -4.51 3.19
C VAL A 89 -27.88 -5.51 2.41
N ARG A 90 -28.01 -5.28 1.09
CA ARG A 90 -28.58 -6.24 0.15
C ARG A 90 -27.49 -7.20 -0.32
N ARG A 91 -27.70 -8.50 -0.07
CA ARG A 91 -26.83 -9.58 -0.56
C ARG A 91 -27.09 -9.85 -2.04
N THR A 92 -26.19 -10.60 -2.67
CA THR A 92 -26.34 -11.05 -4.06
C THR A 92 -27.59 -11.91 -4.27
N SER A 93 -28.06 -12.59 -3.20
CA SER A 93 -29.34 -13.33 -3.21
C SER A 93 -30.58 -12.43 -3.20
N GLY A 94 -30.43 -11.12 -3.06
CA GLY A 94 -31.53 -10.16 -2.88
C GLY A 94 -32.00 -10.01 -1.42
N VAL A 95 -31.56 -10.88 -0.51
CA VAL A 95 -31.89 -10.80 0.92
C VAL A 95 -31.27 -9.54 1.53
N ILE A 96 -32.08 -8.80 2.30
CA ILE A 96 -31.63 -7.66 3.09
C ILE A 96 -31.27 -8.15 4.48
N GLU A 97 -30.03 -7.87 4.90
CA GLU A 97 -29.49 -8.25 6.19
C GLU A 97 -29.09 -6.99 6.97
N SER A 98 -29.55 -6.88 8.21
CA SER A 98 -29.24 -5.77 9.12
C SER A 98 -28.02 -6.07 10.00
N GLY A 99 -27.49 -5.07 10.69
CA GLY A 99 -26.40 -5.25 11.67
C GLY A 99 -25.00 -5.22 11.06
N TRP A 100 -24.87 -4.65 9.86
CA TRP A 100 -23.58 -4.37 9.25
C TRP A 100 -22.99 -3.11 9.83
N THR A 101 -21.67 -3.10 10.05
CA THR A 101 -20.90 -1.93 10.46
C THR A 101 -19.67 -1.77 9.57
N LEU A 102 -19.02 -0.63 9.64
CA LEU A 102 -17.75 -0.43 8.96
C LEU A 102 -16.64 -1.25 9.62
N GLN A 103 -15.69 -1.75 8.84
CA GLN A 103 -14.53 -2.43 9.40
C GLN A 103 -13.73 -1.47 10.29
N THR A 104 -13.38 -1.94 11.48
CA THR A 104 -12.42 -1.25 12.35
C THR A 104 -11.01 -1.76 12.03
N PRO A 105 -9.98 -0.90 12.14
CA PRO A 105 -8.61 -1.35 11.97
C PRO A 105 -8.29 -2.44 12.99
N ILE A 106 -7.90 -3.63 12.52
CA ILE A 106 -7.25 -4.60 13.37
C ILE A 106 -5.84 -4.09 13.61
N VAL A 107 -5.45 -3.96 14.88
CA VAL A 107 -4.12 -3.49 15.27
C VAL A 107 -3.07 -4.32 14.53
N PHE A 108 -2.13 -3.65 13.85
CA PHE A 108 -1.03 -4.22 13.04
C PHE A 108 -1.35 -4.72 11.61
N LEU A 109 -2.59 -4.64 11.12
CA LEU A 109 -2.94 -5.00 9.74
C LEU A 109 -3.18 -3.77 8.85
N TYR A 110 -3.22 -4.02 7.54
CA TYR A 110 -3.54 -3.00 6.53
C TYR A 110 -4.81 -2.23 6.93
N PRO A 111 -4.81 -0.89 6.88
CA PRO A 111 -5.98 -0.12 7.26
C PRO A 111 -7.14 -0.45 6.33
N PRO A 112 -8.39 -0.55 6.84
CA PRO A 112 -9.57 -0.67 5.99
C PRO A 112 -9.61 0.48 4.98
N MET A 113 -9.85 0.14 3.71
CA MET A 113 -9.79 1.07 2.59
C MET A 113 -11.13 1.14 1.87
N VAL A 114 -11.64 2.37 1.71
CA VAL A 114 -12.72 2.68 0.76
C VAL A 114 -12.10 2.70 -0.63
N ARG A 115 -12.72 2.03 -1.61
CA ARG A 115 -12.14 1.86 -2.95
C ARG A 115 -13.15 2.20 -4.04
N TYR A 116 -12.70 2.92 -5.06
CA TYR A 116 -13.47 3.06 -6.28
C TYR A 116 -13.22 1.88 -7.20
N SER A 117 -14.28 1.22 -7.67
CA SER A 117 -14.18 0.15 -8.66
C SER A 117 -15.49 0.03 -9.42
N ALA A 118 -15.41 -0.35 -10.68
CA ALA A 118 -16.58 -0.54 -11.55
C ALA A 118 -17.56 0.66 -11.57
N GLY A 119 -17.05 1.89 -11.47
CA GLY A 119 -17.86 3.11 -11.50
C GLY A 119 -18.43 3.55 -10.14
N GLU A 120 -18.09 2.86 -9.04
CA GLU A 120 -18.71 3.08 -7.74
C GLU A 120 -17.72 2.98 -6.56
N TRP A 121 -17.97 3.79 -5.53
CA TRP A 121 -17.25 3.71 -4.25
C TRP A 121 -17.76 2.57 -3.39
N HIS A 122 -16.85 1.78 -2.85
CA HIS A 122 -17.14 0.65 -2.00
C HIS A 122 -16.48 0.81 -0.64
N LEU A 123 -17.23 0.52 0.42
CA LEU A 123 -16.79 0.60 1.80
C LEU A 123 -16.48 -0.79 2.36
N PRO A 124 -15.40 -0.92 3.15
CA PRO A 124 -15.10 -2.15 3.86
C PRO A 124 -16.04 -2.30 5.06
N CYS A 125 -16.84 -3.36 5.08
CA CYS A 125 -17.86 -3.58 6.09
C CYS A 125 -17.75 -4.99 6.69
N ARG A 126 -18.27 -5.16 7.90
CA ARG A 126 -18.36 -6.46 8.58
C ARG A 126 -19.71 -6.65 9.26
N THR A 127 -20.10 -7.90 9.46
CA THR A 127 -21.24 -8.26 10.34
C THR A 127 -20.76 -8.61 11.74
N THR A 128 -21.72 -8.81 12.65
CA THR A 128 -21.49 -9.36 14.00
C THR A 128 -20.99 -10.81 14.00
N ASN A 129 -21.18 -11.53 12.90
CA ASN A 129 -20.69 -12.91 12.71
C ASN A 129 -19.35 -12.94 11.94
N ASP A 130 -18.62 -11.82 11.93
CA ASP A 130 -17.31 -11.69 11.27
C ASP A 130 -17.30 -11.95 9.77
N VAL A 131 -18.44 -11.76 9.10
CA VAL A 131 -18.49 -11.78 7.63
C VAL A 131 -18.03 -10.43 7.12
N GLU A 132 -16.99 -10.42 6.29
CA GLU A 132 -16.44 -9.21 5.68
C GLU A 132 -16.90 -9.03 4.23
N LYS A 133 -17.18 -7.79 3.83
CA LYS A 133 -17.59 -7.47 2.46
C LYS A 133 -17.29 -6.01 2.10
N MET A 134 -16.97 -5.77 0.83
CA MET A 134 -17.02 -4.45 0.22
C MET A 134 -18.47 -4.11 -0.17
N VAL A 135 -19.07 -3.10 0.48
CA VAL A 135 -20.45 -2.67 0.25
C VAL A 135 -20.46 -1.41 -0.61
N PRO A 136 -21.16 -1.39 -1.75
CA PRO A 136 -21.26 -0.22 -2.61
C PRO A 136 -21.99 0.94 -1.91
N LEU A 137 -21.53 2.17 -2.13
CA LEU A 137 -22.06 3.38 -1.51
C LEU A 137 -23.55 3.58 -1.87
N SER A 138 -24.00 3.15 -3.05
CA SER A 138 -25.42 3.16 -3.44
C SER A 138 -26.32 2.45 -2.44
N GLN A 139 -25.86 1.39 -1.77
CA GLN A 139 -26.71 0.71 -0.78
C GLN A 139 -27.01 1.57 0.44
N PHE A 140 -26.11 2.47 0.82
CA PHE A 140 -26.35 3.42 1.91
C PHE A 140 -27.39 4.47 1.48
N ILE A 141 -27.43 4.83 0.19
CA ILE A 141 -28.41 5.74 -0.39
C ILE A 141 -29.79 5.08 -0.49
N ASP A 142 -29.82 3.83 -0.97
CA ASP A 142 -31.04 3.09 -1.27
C ASP A 142 -31.73 2.53 -0.01
N LEU A 143 -30.94 2.01 0.94
CA LEU A 143 -31.42 1.27 2.11
C LEU A 143 -31.23 2.00 3.44
N GLY A 144 -30.49 3.11 3.44
CA GLY A 144 -30.22 3.90 4.63
C GLY A 144 -31.44 4.65 5.16
N SER A 145 -31.32 5.14 6.40
CA SER A 145 -32.19 6.19 6.94
C SER A 145 -32.09 7.47 6.09
N GLU A 146 -32.98 8.44 6.35
CA GLU A 146 -32.93 9.75 5.69
C GLU A 146 -31.58 10.44 5.90
N ASP A 147 -31.10 10.49 7.15
CA ASP A 147 -29.79 11.02 7.51
C ASP A 147 -28.66 10.27 6.79
N MET A 148 -28.69 8.93 6.80
CA MET A 148 -27.68 8.10 6.12
C MET A 148 -27.62 8.42 4.64
N ARG A 149 -28.79 8.58 3.98
CA ARG A 149 -28.87 8.88 2.56
C ARG A 149 -28.25 10.24 2.25
N GLU A 150 -28.59 11.27 3.02
CA GLU A 150 -28.05 12.62 2.84
C GLU A 150 -26.52 12.63 3.02
N PHE A 151 -26.04 11.99 4.09
CA PHE A 151 -24.61 11.88 4.36
C PHE A 151 -23.89 11.05 3.30
N ALA A 152 -24.47 9.97 2.80
CA ALA A 152 -23.89 9.14 1.75
C ALA A 152 -23.78 9.89 0.42
N LEU A 153 -24.78 10.70 0.05
CA LEU A 153 -24.72 11.56 -1.15
C LEU A 153 -23.62 12.62 -1.03
N THR A 154 -23.51 13.25 0.13
CA THR A 154 -22.44 14.22 0.42
C THR A 154 -21.07 13.54 0.37
N ALA A 155 -20.95 12.36 0.99
CA ALA A 155 -19.73 11.57 0.99
C ALA A 155 -19.32 11.18 -0.43
N LYS A 156 -20.28 10.78 -1.29
CA LYS A 156 -20.03 10.49 -2.70
C LYS A 156 -19.39 11.68 -3.42
N GLY A 157 -19.97 12.88 -3.27
CA GLY A 157 -19.44 14.08 -3.91
C GLY A 157 -18.02 14.42 -3.47
N ILE A 158 -17.72 14.25 -2.18
CA ILE A 158 -16.37 14.48 -1.63
C ILE A 158 -15.37 13.43 -2.12
N LEU A 159 -15.76 12.16 -2.14
CA LEU A 159 -14.92 11.08 -2.64
C LEU A 159 -14.62 11.25 -4.14
N ASP A 160 -15.63 11.59 -4.94
CA ASP A 160 -15.50 11.88 -6.37
C ASP A 160 -14.57 13.09 -6.63
N ALA A 161 -14.60 14.11 -5.75
CA ALA A 161 -13.68 15.24 -5.82
C ALA A 161 -12.24 14.88 -5.42
N GLY A 162 -12.04 13.78 -4.69
CA GLY A 162 -10.74 13.27 -4.26
C GLY A 162 -10.14 14.02 -3.07
N ILE A 163 -10.16 13.40 -1.88
CA ILE A 163 -9.64 14.02 -0.65
C ILE A 163 -8.10 14.21 -0.64
N TYR A 164 -7.40 13.49 -1.51
CA TYR A 164 -5.94 13.56 -1.66
C TYR A 164 -5.52 14.32 -2.93
N SER A 165 -6.45 15.01 -3.60
CA SER A 165 -6.21 15.72 -4.87
C SER A 165 -5.08 16.74 -4.78
N LYS A 166 -4.94 17.43 -3.64
CA LYS A 166 -3.83 18.36 -3.40
C LYS A 166 -2.47 17.65 -3.35
N ASP A 167 -2.34 16.60 -2.53
CA ASP A 167 -1.08 15.86 -2.42
C ASP A 167 -0.67 15.25 -3.77
N TYR A 168 -1.66 14.81 -4.56
CA TYR A 168 -1.42 14.35 -5.92
C TYR A 168 -0.92 15.46 -6.83
N ALA A 169 -1.54 16.65 -6.81
CA ALA A 169 -1.07 17.80 -7.59
C ALA A 169 0.34 18.23 -7.20
N ASP A 170 0.61 18.36 -5.90
CA ASP A 170 1.93 18.73 -5.36
C ASP A 170 3.01 17.69 -5.77
N HIS A 171 2.66 16.39 -5.78
CA HIS A 171 3.54 15.33 -6.25
C HIS A 171 3.82 15.45 -7.76
N MET A 172 2.79 15.72 -8.57
CA MET A 172 2.94 15.88 -10.02
C MET A 172 3.77 17.12 -10.39
N GLU A 173 3.61 18.24 -9.68
CA GLU A 173 4.41 19.45 -9.88
C GLU A 173 5.89 19.20 -9.55
N TYR A 174 6.15 18.55 -8.40
CA TYR A 174 7.50 18.14 -8.03
C TYR A 174 8.14 17.23 -9.09
N PHE A 175 7.36 16.28 -9.62
CA PHE A 175 7.81 15.38 -10.68
C PHE A 175 8.16 16.13 -11.99
N GLN A 176 7.31 17.07 -12.41
CA GLN A 176 7.51 17.86 -13.63
C GLN A 176 8.68 18.85 -13.52
N SER A 177 9.08 19.23 -12.29
CA SER A 177 10.21 20.13 -12.07
C SER A 177 11.58 19.50 -12.35
N GLY A 178 11.65 18.19 -12.65
CA GLY A 178 12.89 17.51 -13.02
C GLY A 178 13.93 17.45 -11.91
N ILE A 179 13.52 17.64 -10.66
CA ILE A 179 14.38 17.43 -9.50
C ILE A 179 14.51 15.91 -9.30
N ASP A 180 15.45 15.31 -10.02
CA ASP A 180 15.87 13.91 -9.87
C ASP A 180 16.31 13.65 -8.43
N MET A 181 15.41 13.06 -7.63
CA MET A 181 15.71 12.65 -6.27
C MET A 181 15.21 11.24 -6.00
N VAL A 182 15.83 10.27 -6.69
CA VAL A 182 16.24 9.02 -6.03
C VAL A 182 17.60 8.69 -6.65
N ALA A 183 18.67 8.78 -5.86
CA ALA A 183 19.96 8.29 -6.29
C ALA A 183 19.78 6.86 -6.80
N GLU A 184 20.22 6.56 -8.03
CA GLU A 184 20.35 5.18 -8.48
C GLU A 184 21.14 4.44 -7.42
N LEU A 185 20.49 3.51 -6.72
CA LEU A 185 21.17 2.69 -5.76
C LEU A 185 21.84 1.58 -6.58
N PRO A 186 23.18 1.52 -6.66
CA PRO A 186 23.90 0.53 -7.48
C PRO A 186 23.61 -0.92 -7.05
N GLU A 187 22.99 -1.10 -5.89
CA GLU A 187 22.62 -2.37 -5.29
C GLU A 187 21.14 -2.75 -5.54
N VAL A 188 20.38 -1.99 -6.34
CA VAL A 188 18.97 -2.28 -6.65
C VAL A 188 18.84 -2.69 -8.12
N SER A 189 18.29 -3.88 -8.36
CA SER A 189 18.00 -4.39 -9.70
C SER A 189 16.50 -4.66 -9.85
N MET A 190 16.02 -4.70 -11.09
CA MET A 190 14.71 -5.26 -11.40
C MET A 190 14.81 -6.79 -11.48
N ALA A 191 13.82 -7.48 -10.92
CA ALA A 191 13.64 -8.92 -11.06
C ALA A 191 12.17 -9.24 -11.30
N GLU A 192 11.89 -10.26 -12.11
CA GLU A 192 10.53 -10.77 -12.32
C GLU A 192 10.25 -11.90 -11.33
N PHE A 193 9.15 -11.83 -10.60
CA PHE A 193 8.67 -12.89 -9.71
C PHE A 193 7.16 -13.05 -9.90
N GLU A 194 6.73 -14.27 -10.23
CA GLU A 194 5.31 -14.61 -10.48
C GLU A 194 4.62 -13.72 -11.53
N GLY A 195 5.37 -13.23 -12.52
CA GLY A 195 4.86 -12.35 -13.58
C GLY A 195 4.76 -10.87 -13.18
N GLU A 196 5.21 -10.50 -11.98
CA GLU A 196 5.33 -9.13 -11.52
C GLU A 196 6.78 -8.65 -11.53
N LEU A 197 7.00 -7.43 -12.02
CA LEU A 197 8.30 -6.75 -11.96
C LEU A 197 8.51 -6.14 -10.59
N LEU A 198 9.47 -6.67 -9.83
CA LEU A 198 9.84 -6.23 -8.49
C LEU A 198 11.20 -5.53 -8.50
N ARG A 199 11.36 -4.52 -7.64
CA ARG A 199 12.69 -3.99 -7.27
C ARG A 199 13.29 -4.87 -6.18
N VAL A 200 14.42 -5.49 -6.46
CA VAL A 200 15.16 -6.33 -5.51
C VAL A 200 16.49 -5.70 -5.16
N TRP A 201 16.89 -5.81 -3.90
CA TRP A 201 18.25 -5.48 -3.49
C TRP A 201 19.17 -6.66 -3.81
N LEU A 202 20.19 -6.43 -4.63
CA LEU A 202 21.31 -7.32 -4.78
C LEU A 202 22.13 -7.23 -3.50
N HIS A 203 21.99 -8.20 -2.62
CA HIS A 203 22.93 -8.36 -1.52
C HIS A 203 24.31 -8.57 -2.16
N PRO A 204 25.35 -7.77 -1.83
CA PRO A 204 26.71 -8.18 -2.15
C PRO A 204 26.91 -9.47 -1.35
N GLY A 205 26.85 -10.61 -2.04
CA GLY A 205 27.27 -11.87 -1.45
C GLY A 205 28.71 -11.71 -0.97
N PRO A 206 29.17 -12.49 0.02
CA PRO A 206 30.59 -12.59 0.28
C PRO A 206 31.25 -12.89 -1.06
N ALA A 207 32.23 -12.06 -1.45
CA ALA A 207 33.02 -12.33 -2.64
C ALA A 207 33.45 -13.80 -2.54
N LEU A 208 32.97 -14.63 -3.46
CA LEU A 208 33.46 -16.00 -3.55
C LEU A 208 34.93 -15.85 -3.89
N THR A 209 35.78 -15.93 -2.87
CA THR A 209 37.20 -16.13 -3.07
C THR A 209 37.31 -17.36 -3.95
N PRO A 210 38.02 -17.28 -5.09
CA PRO A 210 38.25 -18.46 -5.88
C PRO A 210 38.92 -19.48 -4.95
N VAL A 211 38.21 -20.55 -4.64
CA VAL A 211 38.84 -21.72 -4.03
C VAL A 211 39.87 -22.13 -5.07
N GLN A 212 41.15 -21.87 -4.78
CA GLN A 212 42.23 -22.48 -5.52
C GLN A 212 41.99 -23.99 -5.38
N ALA A 213 41.62 -24.61 -6.48
CA ALA A 213 41.63 -26.05 -6.60
C ALA A 213 43.10 -26.47 -6.50
N GLU A 214 43.56 -26.70 -5.28
CA GLU A 214 44.76 -27.49 -5.07
C GLU A 214 44.43 -28.90 -5.53
N ALA A 215 44.96 -29.24 -6.70
CA ALA A 215 45.01 -30.60 -7.19
C ALA A 215 45.78 -31.44 -6.17
N SER A 216 45.06 -32.20 -5.35
CA SER A 216 45.65 -33.27 -4.58
C SER A 216 45.86 -34.47 -5.52
N ASP A 217 47.10 -34.63 -5.98
CA ASP A 217 47.58 -35.89 -6.55
C ASP A 217 47.54 -36.96 -5.44
N GLY A 218 46.42 -37.67 -5.34
CA GLY A 218 46.31 -38.90 -4.57
C GLY A 218 46.73 -40.10 -5.44
N PRO A 219 47.66 -40.96 -4.98
CA PRO A 219 48.13 -42.07 -5.79
C PRO A 219 47.07 -43.18 -5.89
N SER A 220 47.04 -43.76 -7.09
CA SER A 220 46.34 -44.98 -7.47
C SER A 220 46.64 -46.15 -6.53
N GLY A 221 45.60 -46.79 -6.00
CA GLY A 221 45.66 -48.07 -5.32
C GLY A 221 44.36 -48.84 -5.58
N ALA A 222 44.48 -49.90 -6.36
CA ALA A 222 43.41 -50.78 -6.81
C ALA A 222 42.95 -51.77 -5.71
N GLU A 223 41.94 -52.58 -6.08
CA GLU A 223 41.47 -53.83 -5.45
C GLU A 223 40.38 -53.64 -4.36
N ASN A 224 39.24 -54.34 -4.31
CA ASN A 224 38.78 -55.53 -5.04
C ASN A 224 37.24 -55.62 -5.01
N CYS A 225 36.71 -56.33 -6.00
CA CYS A 225 35.30 -56.60 -6.25
C CYS A 225 34.67 -57.65 -5.30
N THR A 226 33.36 -57.43 -5.05
CA THR A 226 32.23 -58.40 -4.95
C THR A 226 32.11 -59.38 -3.78
N PRO A 227 30.90 -59.97 -3.57
CA PRO A 227 29.55 -59.58 -4.01
C PRO A 227 28.66 -59.06 -2.87
#